data_AF-A0A6A8Q299-F1
#
_entry.id   AF-A0A6A8Q299-F1
#
_cell.length_a   1.000
_cell.length_b   1.000
_cell.length_c   1.000
_cell.angle_alpha   90.00
_cell.angle_beta   90.00
_cell.angle_gamma   90.00
#
_symmetry.space_group_name_H-M   'P 1'
#
loop_
_entity.id
_entity.type
_entity.pdbx_description
1 polymer ?
#
loop_
_entity_poly.entity_id
_entity_poly.type
_entity_poly.pdbx_seq_one_letter_code
_entity_poly.pdbx_strand_id
1 'polypeptide(L)' 'MGRLRSDLKKGYMSFLYEHHIIFFKKKTNHIEVIRVLHQRMDVSKRLM' A
#
# COMPACT_ATOMS: atom_id res chain seq x y z
N MET A 1 2.74 11.67 -4.32
CA MET A 1 3.63 11.23 -3.21
C MET A 1 2.93 10.13 -2.42
N GLY A 2 3.67 9.14 -1.87
CA GLY A 2 3.09 8.00 -1.14
C GLY A 2 2.69 8.34 0.31
N ARG A 3 1.59 7.76 0.79
CA ARG A 3 1.06 7.96 2.16
C ARG A 3 1.54 6.85 3.09
N LEU A 4 2.02 7.21 4.28
CA LEU A 4 2.32 6.23 5.33
C LEU A 4 1.04 5.53 5.80
N ARG A 5 1.10 4.21 5.91
CA ARG A 5 -0.01 3.36 6.36
C ARG A 5 0.32 2.67 7.68
N SER A 6 0.67 3.48 8.68
CA SER A 6 0.90 3.00 10.05
C SER A 6 -0.34 2.36 10.67
N ASP A 7 -1.52 2.67 10.14
CA ASP A 7 -2.82 2.03 10.45
C ASP A 7 -2.88 0.56 10.04
N LEU A 8 -2.09 0.14 9.04
CA LEU A 8 -2.03 -1.24 8.58
C LEU A 8 -0.87 -2.00 9.24
N LYS A 9 0.36 -1.47 9.10
CA LYS A 9 1.58 -2.05 9.68
C LYS A 9 2.72 -1.04 9.60
N LYS A 10 3.60 -1.02 10.62
CA LYS A 10 4.77 -0.13 10.64
C LYS A 10 5.61 -0.26 9.36
N GLY A 11 5.91 0.87 8.72
CA GLY A 11 6.72 0.94 7.51
C GLY A 11 5.98 0.69 6.20
N TYR A 12 4.66 0.41 6.22
CA TYR A 12 3.86 0.34 5.00
C TYR A 12 3.60 1.73 4.45
N MET A 13 3.57 1.81 3.12
CA MET A 13 3.17 2.98 2.37
C MET A 13 2.13 2.58 1.33
N SER A 14 1.29 3.54 0.92
CA SER A 14 0.35 3.36 -0.18
C SER A 14 0.42 4.52 -1.17
N PHE A 15 0.19 4.22 -2.44
CA PHE A 15 0.05 5.23 -3.49
C PHE A 15 -1.18 4.94 -4.34
N LEU A 16 -2.06 5.92 -4.50
CA LEU A 16 -3.20 5.82 -5.40
C LEU A 16 -2.75 6.24 -6.79
N TYR A 17 -2.95 5.37 -7.77
CA TYR A 17 -2.72 5.63 -9.18
C TYR A 17 -3.96 5.21 -9.96
N GLU A 18 -4.61 6.17 -10.61
CA GLU A 18 -5.92 6.00 -11.22
C GLU A 18 -6.90 5.35 -10.22
N HIS A 19 -7.38 4.14 -10.52
CA HIS A 19 -8.31 3.40 -9.67
C HIS A 19 -7.66 2.32 -8.80
N HIS A 20 -6.32 2.30 -8.70
CA HIS A 20 -5.57 1.28 -7.96
C HIS A 20 -4.74 1.87 -6.84
N ILE A 21 -4.78 1.23 -5.68
CA ILE A 21 -3.95 1.52 -4.53
C ILE A 21 -2.80 0.51 -4.52
N ILE A 22 -1.58 1.01 -4.69
CA ILE A 22 -0.33 0.25 -4.60
C ILE A 22 0.15 0.30 -3.15
N PHE A 23 0.26 -0.84 -2.49
CA PHE A 23 0.85 -0.98 -1.16
C PHE A 23 2.30 -1.45 -1.30
N PHE A 24 3.22 -0.76 -0.62
CA PHE A 24 4.65 -1.03 -0.73
C PHE A 24 5.41 -0.68 0.55
N LYS A 25 6.65 -1.15 0.65
CA LYS A 25 7.64 -0.69 1.62
C LYS A 25 8.80 -0.04 0.88
N LYS A 26 9.32 1.06 1.44
CA LYS A 26 10.60 1.62 1.00
C LYS A 26 11.72 0.94 1.79
N LYS A 27 12.67 0.32 1.08
CA LYS A 27 13.94 -0.18 1.62
C LYS A 27 15.06 0.73 1.13
N THR A 28 16.25 0.57 1.70
CA THR A 28 17.41 1.42 1.36
C THR A 28 17.71 1.39 -0.15
N ASN A 29 17.62 0.21 -0.78
CA ASN A 29 18.06 0.02 -2.17
C ASN A 29 16.93 -0.33 -3.14
N HIS A 30 15.69 -0.53 -2.66
CA HIS A 30 14.57 -0.92 -3.53
C HIS A 30 13.21 -0.57 -2.91
N ILE A 31 12.18 -0.68 -3.74
CA ILE A 31 10.79 -0.65 -3.32
C ILE A 31 10.24 -2.08 -3.39
N GLU A 32 9.73 -2.57 -2.27
CA GLU A 32 9.08 -3.87 -2.18
C GLU A 32 7.57 -3.64 -2.38
N VAL A 33 7.03 -3.97 -3.55
CA VAL A 33 5.59 -3.89 -3.82
C VAL A 33 4.91 -5.10 -3.19
N ILE A 34 4.00 -4.85 -2.25
CA ILE A 34 3.35 -5.88 -1.45
C ILE A 34 2.05 -6.32 -2.11
N ARG A 35 1.22 -5.37 -2.57
CA ARG A 35 -0.03 -5.63 -3.30
C ARG A 35 -0.44 -4.43 -4.13
N VAL A 36 -1.25 -4.68 -5.17
CA VAL A 36 -2.01 -3.67 -5.90
C VAL A 36 -3.48 -4.04 -5.79
N LEU A 37 -4.30 -3.15 -5.24
CA LEU A 37 -5.73 -3.38 -5.04
C LEU A 37 -6.53 -2.31 -5.77
N HIS A 38 -7.66 -2.66 -6.36
CA HIS A 38 -8.59 -1.65 -6.87
C HIS A 38 -9.19 -0.85 -5.70
N GLN A 39 -9.37 0.47 -5.82
CA GLN A 39 -9.77 1.36 -4.72
C GLN A 39 -11.16 1.04 -4.15
N ARG A 40 -12.02 0.39 -4.95
CA ARG A 40 -13.36 -0.05 -4.54
C ARG A 40 -13.33 -1.36 -3.75
N MET A 41 -12.17 -2.00 -3.62
CA MET A 41 -12.04 -3.20 -2.80
C MET A 41 -12.06 -2.81 -1.33
N ASP A 42 -12.78 -3.59 -0.53
CA ASP A 42 -12.72 -3.48 0.92
C ASP A 42 -11.34 -3.96 1.41
N VAL A 43 -10.42 -3.01 1.56
CA VAL A 43 -9.03 -3.24 1.97
C VAL A 43 -8.97 -3.88 3.37
N SER A 44 -9.96 -3.62 4.23
CA SER A 44 -10.02 -4.15 5.59
C SER A 44 -10.16 -5.68 5.61
N LYS A 45 -10.91 -6.25 4.67
CA LYS A 45 -11.12 -7.71 4.55
C LYS A 45 -9.95 -8.49 3.94
N ARG A 46 -8.92 -7.81 3.39
CA ARG A 46 -7.85 -8.44 2.58
C ARG A 46 -6.44 -8.26 3.14
N LEU A 47 -6.30 -7.52 4.24
CA LEU A 47 -5.03 -7.26 4.93
C LEU A 47 -4.93 -7.90 6.32
N MET A 48 -5.96 -8.63 6.76
CA MET A 48 -5.84 -9.63 7.83
C MET A 48 -5.22 -10.93 7.30
#